data_AF-A0A6L9QKJ8-F1
#
_entry.id   AF-A0A6L9QKJ8-F1
#
_cell.length_a   1.000
_cell.length_b   1.000
_cell.length_c   1.000
_cell.angle_alpha   90.00
_cell.angle_beta   90.00
_cell.angle_gamma   90.00
#
_symmetry.space_group_name_H-M   'P 1'
#
loop_
_entity.id
_entity.type
_entity.pdbx_description
1 polymer ?
#
loop_
_entity_poly.entity_id
_entity_poly.type
_entity_poly.pdbx_seq_one_letter_code
_entity_poly.pdbx_strand_id
1 'polypeptide(L)'
;FDPDWLALREGADAAARAAELLDPLRAALPPDEPLVVWDLGCGTGSLGRWLSGRLRGPQHWILHDRDPALLDRARTNSYVTADGLPATIETRAGDLGALRAADLVGASLVVASALLDV
;
A
#
# COMPACT_ATOMS: atom_id res chain seq x y z
N PHE A 1 13.19 -9.98 -4.29
CA PHE A 1 14.13 -8.88 -4.58
C PHE A 1 15.05 -8.69 -3.39
N ASP A 2 16.25 -8.11 -3.59
CA ASP A 2 17.15 -7.77 -2.49
C ASP A 2 16.58 -6.57 -1.69
N PRO A 3 16.40 -6.67 -0.36
CA PRO A 3 15.82 -5.59 0.43
C PRO A 3 16.67 -4.32 0.50
N ASP A 4 17.99 -4.43 0.41
CA ASP A 4 18.89 -3.27 0.46
C ASP A 4 18.79 -2.49 -0.86
N TRP A 5 18.62 -3.21 -1.98
CA TRP A 5 18.27 -2.60 -3.26
C TRP A 5 16.93 -1.85 -3.21
N LEU A 6 15.89 -2.45 -2.60
CA LEU A 6 14.58 -1.77 -2.46
C LEU A 6 14.69 -0.49 -1.63
N ALA A 7 15.51 -0.49 -0.57
CA ALA A 7 15.75 0.69 0.25
C ALA A 7 16.42 1.84 -0.53
N LEU A 8 17.40 1.53 -1.40
CA LEU A 8 18.05 2.52 -2.25
C LEU A 8 17.08 3.16 -3.25
N ARG A 9 16.14 2.37 -3.79
CA ARG A 9 15.19 2.84 -4.81
C ARG A 9 14.06 3.69 -4.23
N GLU A 10 13.70 3.48 -2.97
CA GLU A 10 12.51 4.11 -2.36
C GLU A 10 12.44 5.63 -2.53
N GLY A 11 13.56 6.34 -2.34
CA GLY A 11 13.58 7.80 -2.50
C GLY A 11 13.32 8.24 -3.95
N ALA A 12 13.92 7.54 -4.91
CA ALA A 12 13.72 7.82 -6.33
C ALA A 12 12.29 7.46 -6.77
N ASP A 13 11.77 6.31 -6.34
CA ASP A 13 10.39 5.87 -6.61
C ASP A 13 9.40 6.88 -6.04
N ALA A 14 9.61 7.35 -4.80
CA ALA A 14 8.75 8.35 -4.17
C ALA A 14 8.70 9.68 -4.93
N ALA A 15 9.83 10.10 -5.53
CA ALA A 15 9.91 11.31 -6.35
C ALA A 15 9.29 11.12 -7.75
N ALA A 16 9.33 9.91 -8.28
CA ALA A 16 8.78 9.59 -9.60
C ALA A 16 7.26 9.34 -9.60
N ARG A 17 6.65 9.07 -8.43
CA ARG A 17 5.19 8.87 -8.31
C ARG A 17 4.43 10.14 -8.72
N ALA A 18 3.44 9.97 -9.61
CA ALA A 18 2.58 11.03 -10.13
C ALA A 18 1.70 11.65 -9.03
N ALA A 19 2.16 12.76 -8.46
CA ALA A 19 1.45 13.46 -7.38
C ALA A 19 0.13 14.09 -7.85
N GLU A 20 0.02 14.41 -9.14
CA GLU A 20 -1.18 14.95 -9.79
C GLU A 20 -2.39 14.00 -9.74
N LEU A 21 -2.16 12.70 -9.53
CA LEU A 21 -3.23 11.71 -9.39
C LEU A 21 -3.84 11.67 -7.98
N LEU A 22 -3.24 12.36 -6.99
CA LEU A 22 -3.75 12.36 -5.61
C LEU A 22 -5.10 13.04 -5.49
N ASP A 23 -5.33 14.14 -6.20
CA ASP A 23 -6.58 14.87 -6.13
C ASP A 23 -7.76 14.11 -6.74
N PRO A 24 -7.68 13.56 -7.98
CA PRO A 24 -8.76 12.72 -8.50
C PRO A 24 -8.95 11.43 -7.68
N LEU A 25 -7.88 10.85 -7.12
CA LEU A 25 -7.99 9.72 -6.20
C LEU A 25 -8.80 10.08 -4.96
N ARG A 26 -8.45 11.18 -4.27
CA ARG A 26 -9.17 11.64 -3.08
C ARG A 26 -10.63 11.94 -3.36
N ALA A 27 -10.93 12.49 -4.53
CA ALA A 27 -12.30 12.79 -4.96
C ALA A 27 -13.14 11.52 -5.24
N ALA A 28 -12.50 10.41 -5.60
CA ALA A 28 -13.15 9.14 -5.89
C ALA A 28 -13.35 8.25 -4.63
N LEU A 29 -12.63 8.53 -3.54
CA LEU A 29 -12.75 7.79 -2.29
C LEU A 29 -13.99 8.24 -1.50
N PRO A 30 -14.62 7.33 -0.73
CA PRO A 30 -15.75 7.70 0.11
C PRO A 30 -15.33 8.75 1.14
N PRO A 31 -16.07 9.86 1.27
CA PRO A 31 -15.78 10.87 2.28
C PRO A 31 -16.12 10.33 3.67
N ASP A 32 -15.27 10.64 4.66
CA ASP A 32 -15.51 10.39 6.09
C ASP A 32 -15.70 8.91 6.52
N GLU A 33 -15.44 7.95 5.64
CA GLU A 33 -15.45 6.51 5.98
C GLU A 33 -14.03 5.95 6.17
N PRO A 34 -13.83 4.98 7.09
CA PRO A 34 -12.57 4.26 7.20
C PRO A 34 -12.20 3.59 5.87
N LEU A 35 -10.97 3.80 5.41
CA LEU A 35 -10.49 3.21 4.17
C LEU A 35 -9.91 1.81 4.41
N VAL A 36 -10.33 0.84 3.61
CA VAL A 36 -9.68 -0.47 3.49
C VAL A 36 -8.85 -0.46 2.22
N VAL A 37 -7.52 -0.41 2.37
CA VAL A 37 -6.58 -0.27 1.26
C VAL A 37 -5.79 -1.56 1.09
N TRP A 38 -5.80 -2.11 -0.11
CA TRP A 38 -4.98 -3.27 -0.48
C TRP A 38 -3.75 -2.83 -1.26
N ASP A 39 -2.56 -3.20 -0.79
CA ASP A 39 -1.30 -3.02 -1.51
C ASP A 39 -0.83 -4.39 -2.04
N LEU A 40 -0.99 -4.61 -3.34
CA LEU A 40 -0.70 -5.88 -4.00
C LEU A 40 0.74 -5.90 -4.50
N GLY A 41 1.50 -6.91 -4.07
CA GLY A 41 2.95 -6.96 -4.29
C GLY A 41 3.64 -5.84 -3.50
N CYS A 42 3.27 -5.67 -2.23
CA CYS A 42 3.66 -4.50 -1.43
C CYS A 42 5.18 -4.41 -1.19
N GLY A 43 5.92 -5.51 -1.37
CA GLY A 43 7.34 -5.58 -1.03
C GLY A 43 7.56 -5.19 0.43
N THR A 44 8.49 -4.26 0.69
CA THR A 44 8.74 -3.71 2.02
C THR A 44 7.77 -2.60 2.45
N GLY A 45 6.70 -2.35 1.69
CA GLY A 45 5.64 -1.38 2.02
C GLY A 45 5.93 0.08 1.64
N SER A 46 6.85 0.32 0.71
CA SER A 46 7.23 1.68 0.28
C SER A 46 6.05 2.49 -0.28
N LEU A 47 5.17 1.86 -1.07
CA LEU A 47 4.00 2.53 -1.62
C LEU A 47 3.02 2.91 -0.52
N GLY A 48 2.69 1.97 0.37
CA GLY A 48 1.82 2.24 1.51
C GLY A 48 2.34 3.37 2.40
N ARG A 49 3.64 3.40 2.74
CA ARG A 49 4.23 4.50 3.54
C ARG A 49 4.11 5.85 2.86
N TRP A 50 4.30 5.89 1.54
CA TRP A 50 4.17 7.12 0.78
C TRP A 50 2.73 7.59 0.68
N LEU A 51 1.79 6.68 0.42
CA LEU A 51 0.39 7.04 0.17
C LEU A 51 -0.39 7.29 1.47
N SER A 52 -0.08 6.59 2.58
CA SER A 52 -0.83 6.74 3.83
C SER A 52 -0.89 8.19 4.30
N GLY A 53 0.25 8.90 4.26
CA GLY A 53 0.37 10.30 4.68
C GLY A 53 -0.29 11.31 3.74
N ARG A 54 -0.88 10.83 2.64
CA ARG A 54 -1.56 11.64 1.63
C ARG A 54 -3.06 11.40 1.58
N LEU A 55 -3.56 10.41 2.33
CA LEU A 55 -4.98 10.12 2.49
C LEU A 55 -5.41 10.47 3.92
N ARG A 56 -6.62 11.03 4.07
CA ARG A 56 -7.19 11.41 5.37
C ARG A 56 -7.99 10.26 5.98
N GLY A 57 -8.35 10.42 7.24
CA GLY A 57 -9.24 9.51 7.96
C GLY A 57 -8.60 8.19 8.39
N PRO A 58 -9.33 7.36 9.16
CA PRO A 58 -8.86 6.05 9.56
C PRO A 58 -8.54 5.15 8.37
N GLN A 59 -7.43 4.42 8.43
CA GLN A 59 -6.98 3.53 7.37
C GLN A 59 -6.66 2.14 7.92
N HIS A 60 -7.06 1.13 7.17
CA HIS A 60 -6.66 -0.26 7.34
C HIS A 60 -5.96 -0.74 6.08
N TRP A 61 -4.67 -1.05 6.19
CA TRP A 61 -3.84 -1.50 5.08
C TRP A 61 -3.69 -3.01 5.12
N ILE A 62 -4.10 -3.66 4.04
CA ILE A 62 -3.86 -5.07 3.78
C ILE A 62 -2.68 -5.15 2.81
N LEU A 63 -1.52 -5.54 3.34
CA LEU A 63 -0.26 -5.67 2.63
C LEU A 63 -0.15 -7.11 2.11
N HIS A 64 -0.22 -7.30 0.80
CA HIS A 64 -0.20 -8.61 0.17
C HIS A 64 1.08 -8.81 -0.63
N ASP A 65 1.82 -9.87 -0.32
CA ASP A 65 3.02 -10.27 -1.06
C ASP A 65 3.22 -11.79 -0.98
N ARG A 66 3.99 -12.37 -1.89
CA ARG A 66 4.33 -13.80 -1.83
C ARG A 66 5.45 -14.06 -0.83
N ASP A 67 6.35 -13.10 -0.60
CA ASP A 67 7.53 -13.26 0.24
C ASP A 67 7.23 -12.89 1.72
N PRO A 68 7.20 -13.86 2.65
CA PRO A 68 6.93 -13.58 4.06
C PRO A 68 8.00 -12.69 4.71
N ALA A 69 9.26 -12.75 4.27
CA ALA A 69 10.31 -11.91 4.83
C ALA A 69 10.13 -10.42 4.45
N LEU A 70 9.56 -10.16 3.27
CA LEU A 70 9.16 -8.80 2.88
C LEU A 70 7.97 -8.31 3.70
N LEU A 71 6.98 -9.18 3.94
CA LEU A 71 5.82 -8.85 4.80
C LEU A 71 6.22 -8.55 6.25
N ASP A 72 7.16 -9.30 6.82
CA ASP A 72 7.70 -9.04 8.16
C ASP A 72 8.34 -7.66 8.25
N ARG A 73 9.10 -7.25 7.22
CA ARG A 73 9.63 -5.88 7.14
C ARG A 73 8.51 -4.86 6.98
N ALA A 74 7.58 -5.12 6.06
CA ALA A 74 6.49 -4.21 5.73
C ALA A 74 5.62 -3.88 6.96
N ARG A 75 5.29 -4.88 7.79
CA ARG A 75 4.44 -4.71 8.98
C ARG A 75 5.08 -3.93 10.11
N THR A 76 6.41 -3.88 10.17
CA THR A 76 7.15 -3.17 11.22
C THR A 76 7.28 -1.66 10.97
N ASN A 77 6.89 -1.20 9.78
CA ASN A 77 6.95 0.22 9.44
C ASN A 77 5.83 1.03 10.09
N SER A 78 6.07 2.34 10.19
CA SER A 78 5.02 3.29 10.56
C SER A 78 4.28 3.78 9.32
N TYR A 79 2.96 3.66 9.34
CA TYR A 79 2.05 4.20 8.34
C TYR A 79 1.18 5.21 9.06
N VAL A 80 1.32 6.47 8.67
CA VAL A 80 0.64 7.60 9.31
C VAL A 80 -0.25 8.24 8.27
N THR A 81 -1.50 8.48 8.64
CA THR A 81 -2.49 9.18 7.80
C THR A 81 -2.11 10.65 7.64
N ALA A 82 -2.72 11.36 6.68
CA ALA A 82 -2.53 12.80 6.52
C ALA A 82 -2.94 13.62 7.77
N ASP A 83 -3.80 13.06 8.62
CA ASP A 83 -4.26 13.67 9.87
C ASP A 83 -3.39 13.29 11.08
N GLY A 84 -2.27 12.58 10.86
CA GLY A 84 -1.34 12.19 11.92
C GLY A 84 -1.76 10.94 12.72
N LEU A 85 -2.87 10.29 12.35
CA LEU A 85 -3.33 9.05 12.99
C LEU A 85 -2.52 7.85 12.50
N PRO A 86 -2.20 6.87 13.36
CA PRO A 86 -1.60 5.62 12.92
C PRO A 86 -2.62 4.79 12.13
N ALA A 87 -2.20 4.24 10.99
CA ALA A 87 -2.98 3.27 10.25
C ALA A 87 -2.81 1.85 10.85
N THR A 88 -3.81 1.00 10.65
CA THR A 88 -3.74 -0.41 11.06
C THR A 88 -3.23 -1.27 9.92
N ILE A 89 -2.41 -2.28 10.23
CA ILE A 89 -1.73 -3.12 9.22
C ILE A 89 -2.11 -4.59 9.39
N GLU A 90 -2.52 -5.21 8.29
CA GLU A 90 -2.68 -6.65 8.13
C GLU A 90 -1.75 -7.11 7.01
N THR A 91 -1.06 -8.24 7.21
CA THR A 91 -0.23 -8.87 6.17
C THR A 91 -0.89 -10.15 5.67
N ARG A 92 -0.96 -10.32 4.34
CA ARG A 92 -1.45 -11.55 3.70
C ARG A 92 -0.39 -12.12 2.77
N ALA A 93 0.13 -13.29 3.13
CA ALA A 93 1.04 -14.03 2.25
C ALA A 93 0.22 -14.76 1.17
N GLY A 94 0.57 -14.57 -0.10
CA GLY A 94 -0.18 -15.21 -1.17
C GLY A 94 0.40 -14.98 -2.56
N ASP A 95 0.02 -15.87 -3.47
CA ASP A 95 0.25 -15.68 -4.90
C ASP A 95 -0.80 -14.75 -5.48
N LEU A 96 -0.37 -13.68 -6.13
CA LEU A 96 -1.25 -12.76 -6.86
C LEU A 96 -2.05 -13.47 -7.96
N GLY A 97 -1.49 -14.51 -8.61
CA GLY A 97 -2.22 -15.32 -9.60
C GLY A 97 -3.38 -16.14 -9.02
N ALA A 98 -3.36 -16.37 -7.70
CA ALA A 98 -4.43 -17.04 -6.98
C ALA A 98 -5.51 -16.08 -6.47
N LEU A 99 -5.23 -14.77 -6.42
CA LEU A 99 -6.17 -13.76 -5.95
C LEU A 99 -7.42 -13.71 -6.84
N ARG A 100 -8.59 -13.53 -6.22
CA ARG A 100 -9.89 -13.44 -6.87
C ARG A 100 -10.60 -12.15 -6.47
N ALA A 101 -11.56 -11.73 -7.28
CA ALA A 101 -12.38 -10.55 -6.98
C ALA A 101 -13.11 -10.67 -5.63
N ALA A 102 -13.51 -11.89 -5.25
CA ALA A 102 -14.15 -12.17 -3.96
C ALA A 102 -13.25 -11.83 -2.76
N ASP A 103 -11.92 -11.94 -2.91
CA ASP A 103 -10.97 -11.64 -1.84
C ASP A 103 -10.87 -10.13 -1.55
N LEU A 104 -11.21 -9.30 -2.54
CA LEU A 104 -11.10 -7.84 -2.50
C LEU A 104 -12.43 -7.15 -2.16
N VAL A 105 -13.48 -7.92 -1.84
CA VAL A 105 -14.79 -7.37 -1.46
C VAL A 105 -14.63 -6.50 -0.20
N GLY A 106 -15.12 -5.27 -0.28
CA GLY A 106 -14.99 -4.27 0.79
C GLY A 106 -13.72 -3.42 0.73
N ALA A 107 -12.83 -3.63 -0.25
CA ALA A 107 -11.74 -2.70 -0.50
C ALA A 107 -12.27 -1.34 -0.95
N SER A 108 -11.83 -0.27 -0.29
CA SER A 108 -12.04 1.12 -0.73
C SER A 108 -11.07 1.49 -1.86
N LEU A 109 -9.86 0.90 -1.82
CA LEU A 109 -8.80 1.15 -2.78
C LEU A 109 -7.91 -0.08 -2.93
N VAL A 110 -7.50 -0.37 -4.17
CA VAL A 110 -6.46 -1.35 -4.48
C VAL A 110 -5.32 -0.61 -5.18
N VAL A 111 -4.10 -0.76 -4.69
CA VAL A 111 -2.89 -0.16 -5.25
C VAL A 111 -1.85 -1.24 -5.54
N ALA A 112 -1.00 -0.97 -6.52
CA ALA A 112 0.17 -1.78 -6.81
C ALA A 112 1.18 -0.95 -7.62
N SER A 113 2.45 -0.88 -7.21
CA SER A 113 3.46 -0.05 -7.89
C SER A 113 4.47 -0.81 -8.76
N ALA A 114 4.54 -2.13 -8.64
CA ALA A 114 5.44 -2.98 -9.43
C ALA A 114 4.88 -4.41 -9.58
N LEU A 115 3.58 -4.51 -9.87
CA LEU A 115 2.83 -5.79 -9.88
C LEU A 115 3.20 -6.69 -11.06
N LEU A 116 3.46 -6.06 -12.21
CA LEU A 116 3.65 -6.70 -13.50
C LEU A 116 5.05 -6.39 -14.01
N ASP A 117 6.08 -6.64 -13.19
CA ASP A 117 7.44 -6.73 -13.73
C ASP A 117 7.61 -8.13 -14.36
N VAL A 118 7.82 -8.10 -15.68
CA VAL A 118 8.21 -9.23 -16.55
C VAL A 118 9.64 -9.68 -16.29
#